data_AF-A0A4R8WCK7-F1
#
_entry.id   AF-A0A4R8WCK7-F1
#
_cell.length_a   1.000
_cell.length_b   1.000
_cell.length_c   1.000
_cell.angle_alpha   90.00
_cell.angle_beta   90.00
_cell.angle_gamma   90.00
#
_symmetry.space_group_name_H-M   'P 1'
#
loop_
_entity.id
_entity.type
_entity.pdbx_description
1 polymer ?
#
loop_
_entity_poly.entity_id
_entity_poly.type
_entity_poly.pdbx_seq_one_letter_code
_entity_poly.pdbx_strand_id
1 'polypeptide(L)'
;MTDATQHARVPISRIVDEGLLIALSSVRMAVKNDIIVAGLAEHADYDMARFAASARREMLALAEENQESAERVRVQRKELTSSTWRYDLTQDQLMDLRKLKLRRKVHKLLAVALAAVAEDEEQVARLVRDAQKAASNELQDAMHTRLMRLSIDALDPEYQLRRAERTEMFVLVDLALLKLKADEAAGQGPGDY
;
A
#
# COMPACT_ATOMS: atom_id res chain seq x y z
N MET A 1 44.21 6.39 -6.66
CA MET A 1 43.75 5.00 -6.44
C MET A 1 43.61 4.76 -4.95
N THR A 2 42.46 5.13 -4.37
CA THR A 2 42.08 4.79 -2.98
C THR A 2 40.57 4.88 -2.91
N ASP A 3 39.90 3.94 -3.57
CA ASP A 3 38.44 3.81 -3.50
C ASP A 3 38.09 2.33 -3.46
N ALA A 4 38.36 1.68 -2.32
CA ALA A 4 38.05 0.25 -2.15
C ALA A 4 38.11 -0.26 -0.71
N THR A 5 37.80 0.50 0.35
CA THR A 5 37.74 -0.14 1.70
C THR A 5 36.99 0.63 2.79
N GLN A 6 35.73 1.04 2.59
CA GLN A 6 34.86 1.30 3.74
C GLN A 6 33.36 1.23 3.43
N HIS A 7 32.86 0.05 3.06
CA HIS A 7 31.46 -0.25 3.38
C HIS A 7 31.37 -0.36 4.91
N ALA A 8 31.20 0.78 5.59
CA ALA A 8 30.82 0.82 6.99
C ALA A 8 29.61 -0.12 7.15
N ARG A 9 29.75 -1.15 8.00
CA ARG A 9 28.67 -2.12 8.25
C ARG A 9 27.38 -1.34 8.52
N VAL A 10 26.39 -1.49 7.63
CA VAL A 10 25.10 -0.81 7.76
C VAL A 10 24.54 -1.13 9.14
N PRO A 11 24.17 -0.11 9.95
CA PRO A 11 23.64 -0.35 11.28
C PRO A 11 22.32 -1.09 11.17
N ILE A 12 22.08 -2.03 12.09
CA ILE A 12 20.87 -2.86 12.08
C ILE A 12 19.59 -2.03 12.13
N SER A 13 19.60 -0.88 12.82
CA SER A 13 18.47 0.05 12.87
C SER A 13 18.06 0.48 11.46
N ARG A 14 19.02 0.90 10.63
CA ARG A 14 18.76 1.30 9.25
C ARG A 14 18.14 0.18 8.41
N ILE A 15 18.60 -1.06 8.59
CA ILE A 15 18.02 -2.22 7.89
C ILE A 15 16.55 -2.43 8.31
N VAL A 16 16.26 -2.27 9.60
CA VAL A 16 14.90 -2.38 10.14
C VAL A 16 14.02 -1.24 9.66
N ASP A 17 14.54 0.00 9.65
CA ASP A 17 13.82 1.19 9.20
C ASP A 17 13.45 1.07 7.71
N GLU A 18 14.41 0.67 6.86
CA GLU A 18 14.16 0.40 5.44
C GLU A 18 13.15 -0.75 5.26
N GLY A 19 13.29 -1.83 6.03
CA GLY A 19 12.35 -2.95 6.02
C GLY A 19 10.93 -2.55 6.44
N LEU A 20 10.79 -1.66 7.42
CA LEU A 20 9.50 -1.13 7.88
C LEU A 20 8.86 -0.28 6.79
N LEU A 21 9.63 0.61 6.13
CA LEU A 21 9.11 1.42 5.03
C LEU A 21 8.57 0.55 3.88
N ILE A 22 9.28 -0.53 3.54
CA ILE A 22 8.83 -1.49 2.52
C ILE A 22 7.53 -2.17 2.98
N ALA A 23 7.49 -2.68 4.21
CA ALA A 23 6.30 -3.35 4.74
C ALA A 23 5.08 -2.41 4.78
N LEU A 24 5.25 -1.17 5.24
CA LEU A 24 4.17 -0.17 5.26
C LEU A 24 3.70 0.20 3.86
N SER A 25 4.60 0.24 2.87
CA SER A 25 4.19 0.43 1.47
C SER A 25 3.35 -0.74 0.96
N SER A 26 3.70 -1.98 1.32
CA SER A 26 2.90 -3.17 0.98
C SER A 26 1.51 -3.13 1.62
N VAL A 27 1.42 -2.77 2.91
CA VAL A 27 0.13 -2.59 3.60
C VAL A 27 -0.70 -1.50 2.94
N ARG A 28 -0.09 -0.36 2.59
CA ARG A 28 -0.78 0.72 1.87
C ARG A 28 -1.33 0.24 0.52
N MET A 29 -0.59 -0.59 -0.22
CA MET A 29 -1.08 -1.19 -1.46
C MET A 29 -2.25 -2.15 -1.22
N ALA A 30 -2.20 -2.98 -0.18
CA ALA A 30 -3.30 -3.87 0.17
C ALA A 30 -4.57 -3.09 0.53
N VAL A 31 -4.45 -2.05 1.36
CA VAL A 31 -5.57 -1.17 1.75
C VAL A 31 -6.11 -0.39 0.55
N LYS A 32 -5.23 0.10 -0.34
CA LYS A 32 -5.64 0.75 -1.59
C LYS A 32 -6.52 -0.18 -2.43
N ASN A 33 -6.10 -1.44 -2.59
CA ASN A 33 -6.87 -2.43 -3.34
C ASN A 33 -8.22 -2.73 -2.67
N ASP A 34 -8.25 -2.86 -1.33
CA ASP A 34 -9.48 -3.02 -0.57
C ASP A 34 -10.45 -1.84 -0.78
N ILE A 35 -9.94 -0.60 -0.79
CA ILE A 35 -10.73 0.61 -1.09
C ILE A 35 -11.29 0.57 -2.51
N ILE A 36 -10.47 0.22 -3.51
CA ILE A 36 -10.92 0.16 -4.91
C ILE A 36 -12.02 -0.90 -5.07
N VAL A 37 -11.80 -2.11 -4.54
CA VAL A 37 -12.78 -3.21 -4.62
C VAL A 37 -14.07 -2.84 -3.89
N ALA A 38 -13.96 -2.21 -2.72
CA ALA A 38 -15.13 -1.73 -1.98
C ALA A 38 -15.91 -0.65 -2.76
N GLY A 39 -15.21 0.28 -3.41
CA GLY A 39 -15.85 1.32 -4.23
C GLY A 39 -16.50 0.80 -5.51
N LEU A 40 -16.10 -0.37 -6.00
CA LEU A 40 -16.76 -1.04 -7.14
C LEU A 40 -18.01 -1.82 -6.74
N ALA A 41 -18.14 -2.22 -5.47
CA ALA A 41 -19.33 -2.88 -4.98
C ALA A 41 -20.45 -1.83 -4.79
N GLU A 42 -21.58 -2.04 -5.45
CA GLU A 42 -22.77 -1.19 -5.29
C GLU A 42 -23.13 -1.07 -3.79
N HIS A 43 -23.24 0.17 -3.30
CA HIS A 43 -23.77 0.57 -1.98
C HIS A 43 -22.84 0.45 -0.76
N ALA A 44 -21.51 0.42 -0.92
CA ALA A 44 -20.61 0.57 0.23
C ALA A 44 -20.31 2.05 0.52
N ASP A 45 -20.91 2.60 1.57
CA ASP A 45 -20.47 3.89 2.12
C ASP A 45 -18.99 3.80 2.55
N TYR A 46 -18.24 4.87 2.30
CA TYR A 46 -16.83 4.92 2.65
C TYR A 46 -16.65 5.00 4.17
N ASP A 47 -16.22 3.90 4.79
CA ASP A 47 -15.93 3.81 6.22
C ASP A 47 -14.42 3.80 6.52
N MET A 48 -13.90 4.92 7.01
CA MET A 48 -12.49 5.03 7.42
C MET A 48 -12.11 4.06 8.54
N ALA A 49 -13.02 3.77 9.48
CA ALA A 49 -12.75 2.89 10.59
C ALA A 49 -12.56 1.45 10.11
N ARG A 50 -13.36 1.00 9.12
CA ARG A 50 -13.17 -0.29 8.44
C ARG A 50 -11.77 -0.41 7.82
N PHE A 51 -11.32 0.60 7.08
CA PHE A 51 -10.01 0.55 6.42
C PHE A 51 -8.85 0.67 7.41
N ALA A 52 -9.01 1.43 8.50
CA ALA A 52 -8.06 1.45 9.61
C ALA A 52 -7.93 0.08 10.27
N ALA A 53 -9.05 -0.60 10.54
CA ALA A 53 -9.04 -1.97 11.05
C ALA A 53 -8.38 -2.95 10.07
N SER A 54 -8.60 -2.78 8.76
CA SER A 54 -7.93 -3.54 7.70
C SER A 54 -6.42 -3.35 7.74
N ALA A 55 -5.94 -2.10 7.77
CA ALA A 55 -4.53 -1.76 7.87
C ALA A 55 -3.86 -2.37 9.11
N ARG A 56 -4.53 -2.32 10.27
CA ARG A 56 -4.03 -2.93 11.52
C ARG A 56 -3.90 -4.44 11.40
N ARG A 57 -4.91 -5.12 10.86
CA ARG A 57 -4.85 -6.57 10.64
C ARG A 57 -3.67 -6.94 9.74
N GLU A 58 -3.48 -6.24 8.63
CA GLU A 58 -2.37 -6.50 7.71
C GLU A 58 -1.00 -6.27 8.37
N MET A 59 -0.84 -5.19 9.15
CA MET A 59 0.41 -4.94 9.88
C MET A 59 0.68 -6.02 10.95
N LEU A 60 -0.35 -6.45 11.68
CA LEU A 60 -0.23 -7.50 12.69
C LEU A 60 0.06 -8.87 12.05
N ALA A 61 -0.55 -9.19 10.91
CA ALA A 61 -0.25 -10.40 10.15
C ALA A 61 1.21 -10.42 9.67
N LEU A 62 1.71 -9.31 9.13
CA LEU A 62 3.12 -9.17 8.77
C LEU A 62 4.05 -9.26 9.99
N ALA A 63 3.62 -8.74 11.14
CA ALA A 63 4.38 -8.86 12.38
C ALA A 63 4.49 -10.33 12.81
N GLU A 64 3.39 -11.08 12.78
CA GLU A 64 3.35 -12.52 13.07
C GLU A 64 4.24 -13.31 12.09
N GLU A 65 4.13 -13.07 10.78
CA GLU A 65 4.97 -13.71 9.77
C GLU A 65 6.47 -13.46 10.01
N ASN A 66 6.82 -12.25 10.47
CA ASN A 66 8.19 -11.92 10.85
C ASN A 66 8.62 -12.65 12.12
N GLN A 67 7.76 -12.84 13.11
CA GLN A 67 8.06 -13.65 14.29
C GLN A 67 8.31 -15.11 13.90
N GLU A 68 7.45 -15.69 13.07
CA GLU A 68 7.66 -17.05 12.55
C GLU A 68 8.96 -17.16 11.76
N SER A 69 9.24 -16.19 10.89
CA SER A 69 10.49 -16.12 10.13
C SER A 69 11.71 -16.08 11.05
N ALA A 70 11.65 -15.32 12.14
CA ALA A 70 12.70 -15.29 13.15
C ALA A 70 12.91 -16.66 13.83
N GLU A 71 11.84 -17.42 14.04
CA GLU A 71 11.90 -18.75 14.63
C GLU A 71 12.38 -19.81 13.63
N ARG A 72 11.98 -19.73 12.35
CA ARG A 72 12.58 -20.54 11.26
C ARG A 72 14.09 -20.33 11.19
N VAL A 73 14.55 -19.08 11.22
CA VAL A 73 15.99 -18.75 11.24
C VAL A 73 16.68 -19.26 12.51
N ARG A 74 15.99 -19.27 13.67
CA ARG A 74 16.54 -19.87 14.89
C ARG A 74 16.78 -21.37 14.72
N VAL A 75 15.81 -22.10 14.15
CA VAL A 75 15.91 -23.54 13.92
C VAL A 75 17.06 -23.85 12.96
N GLN A 76 17.14 -23.15 11.82
CA GLN A 76 18.25 -23.29 10.86
C GLN A 76 19.62 -23.07 11.53
N ARG A 77 19.74 -22.04 12.38
CA ARG A 77 20.97 -21.78 13.12
C ARG A 77 21.31 -22.93 14.08
N LYS A 78 20.30 -23.49 14.76
CA LYS A 78 20.47 -24.62 15.68
C LYS A 78 20.95 -25.86 14.92
N GLU A 79 20.35 -26.18 13.78
CA GLU A 79 20.71 -27.31 12.92
C GLU A 79 22.15 -27.21 12.41
N LEU A 80 22.56 -26.02 11.97
CA LEU A 80 23.94 -25.76 11.56
C LEU A 80 24.90 -25.96 12.74
N THR A 81 24.56 -25.39 13.91
CA THR A 81 25.40 -25.53 15.11
C THR A 81 25.50 -26.98 15.59
N SER A 82 24.39 -27.75 15.56
CA SER A 82 24.39 -29.16 15.98
C SER A 82 25.10 -30.08 15.00
N SER A 83 25.04 -29.76 13.70
CA SER A 83 25.76 -30.52 12.68
C SER A 83 27.26 -30.33 12.81
N THR A 84 27.69 -29.12 13.20
CA THR A 84 29.11 -28.79 13.32
C THR A 84 29.72 -29.16 14.67
N TRP A 85 28.97 -29.56 15.70
CA TRP A 85 29.57 -30.10 16.93
C TRP A 85 30.43 -31.37 16.73
N ARG A 86 30.46 -31.93 15.52
CA ARG A 86 31.25 -33.11 15.12
C ARG A 86 32.59 -32.77 14.44
N TYR A 87 32.85 -31.51 14.05
CA TYR A 87 34.06 -31.06 13.32
C TYR A 87 34.40 -29.58 13.62
N ASP A 88 35.63 -29.13 13.43
CA ASP A 88 35.95 -27.69 13.51
C ASP A 88 35.17 -26.88 12.45
N LEU A 89 34.58 -25.76 12.86
CA LEU A 89 33.81 -24.87 11.97
C LEU A 89 34.71 -24.25 10.89
N THR A 90 34.31 -24.36 9.62
CA THR A 90 34.98 -23.60 8.55
C THR A 90 34.70 -22.10 8.70
N GLN A 91 35.57 -21.27 8.14
CA GLN A 91 35.39 -19.81 8.15
C GLN A 91 34.04 -19.40 7.52
N ASP A 92 33.60 -20.10 6.47
CA ASP A 92 32.32 -19.84 5.81
C ASP A 92 31.13 -20.15 6.74
N GLN A 93 31.17 -21.28 7.46
CA GLN A 93 30.13 -21.64 8.43
C GLN A 93 30.02 -20.61 9.57
N LEU A 94 31.16 -20.07 10.06
CA LEU A 94 31.15 -18.99 11.05
C LEU A 94 30.50 -17.71 10.51
N MET A 95 30.72 -17.39 9.23
CA MET A 95 30.10 -16.25 8.58
C MET A 95 28.59 -16.45 8.40
N ASP A 96 28.15 -17.65 8.08
CA ASP A 96 26.73 -17.97 7.95
C ASP A 96 26.00 -17.92 9.29
N LEU A 97 26.61 -18.42 10.38
CA LEU A 97 26.07 -18.27 11.74
C LEU A 97 25.87 -16.79 12.11
N ARG A 98 26.80 -15.91 11.72
CA ARG A 98 26.69 -14.46 11.92
C ARG A 98 25.55 -13.86 11.10
N LYS A 99 25.41 -14.23 9.83
CA LYS A 99 24.30 -13.79 8.96
C LYS A 99 22.94 -14.23 9.51
N LEU A 100 22.80 -15.49 9.94
CA LEU A 100 21.57 -16.01 10.55
C LEU A 100 21.24 -15.29 11.86
N LYS A 101 22.25 -14.98 12.68
CA LYS A 101 22.06 -14.18 13.90
C LYS A 101 21.53 -12.77 13.58
N LEU A 102 22.10 -12.10 12.57
CA LEU A 102 21.64 -10.79 12.12
C LEU A 102 20.20 -10.87 11.58
N ARG A 103 19.94 -11.79 10.65
CA ARG A 103 18.63 -11.98 10.01
C ARG A 103 17.52 -12.22 11.04
N ARG A 104 17.76 -13.09 12.04
CA ARG A 104 16.83 -13.31 13.14
C ARG A 104 16.52 -12.02 13.90
N LYS A 105 17.56 -11.22 14.20
CA LYS A 105 17.39 -9.97 14.95
C LYS A 105 16.59 -8.95 14.14
N VAL A 106 16.81 -8.85 12.83
CA VAL A 106 16.05 -7.98 11.93
C VAL A 106 14.57 -8.35 11.93
N HIS A 107 14.23 -9.63 11.70
CA HIS A 107 12.83 -10.08 11.71
C HIS A 107 12.14 -9.79 13.04
N LYS A 108 12.80 -10.01 14.18
CA LYS A 108 12.23 -9.69 15.51
C LYS A 108 11.97 -8.20 15.69
N LEU A 109 12.93 -7.36 15.31
CA LEU A 109 12.77 -5.91 15.45
C LEU A 109 11.70 -5.36 14.51
N LEU A 110 11.62 -5.90 13.28
CA LEU A 110 10.59 -5.53 12.31
C LEU A 110 9.19 -5.92 12.81
N ALA A 111 9.03 -7.11 13.39
CA ALA A 111 7.76 -7.51 14.00
C ALA A 111 7.31 -6.57 15.12
N VAL A 112 8.23 -6.17 16.00
CA VAL A 112 7.94 -5.21 17.08
C VAL A 112 7.59 -3.84 16.50
N ALA A 113 8.33 -3.37 15.51
CA ALA A 113 8.06 -2.08 14.87
C ALA A 113 6.69 -2.06 14.16
N LEU A 114 6.33 -3.13 13.45
CA LEU A 114 5.03 -3.26 12.80
C LEU A 114 3.88 -3.26 13.82
N ALA A 115 4.02 -4.00 14.92
CA ALA A 115 3.03 -4.00 15.99
C ALA A 115 2.87 -2.60 16.63
N ALA A 116 3.98 -1.91 16.90
CA ALA A 116 3.94 -0.55 17.44
C ALA A 116 3.25 0.44 16.51
N VAL A 117 3.51 0.38 15.19
CA VAL A 117 2.82 1.22 14.22
C VAL A 117 1.35 0.84 14.11
N ALA A 118 1.01 -0.45 14.23
CA ALA A 118 -0.37 -0.91 14.23
C ALA A 118 -1.18 -0.48 15.45
N GLU A 119 -0.54 -0.11 16.56
CA GLU A 119 -1.17 0.45 17.76
C GLU A 119 -1.33 1.97 17.67
N ASP A 120 -0.46 2.65 16.93
CA ASP A 120 -0.48 4.11 16.74
C ASP A 120 -1.62 4.54 15.79
N GLU A 121 -2.69 5.11 16.36
CA GLU A 121 -3.85 5.61 15.62
C GLU A 121 -3.49 6.66 14.56
N GLU A 122 -2.54 7.53 14.87
CA GLU A 122 -2.19 8.63 13.96
C GLU A 122 -1.43 8.10 12.74
N GLN A 123 -0.53 7.13 12.95
CA GLN A 123 0.17 6.45 11.86
C GLN A 123 -0.79 5.63 10.99
N VAL A 124 -1.71 4.88 11.61
CA VAL A 124 -2.72 4.11 10.90
C VAL A 124 -3.61 5.03 10.06
N ALA A 125 -4.10 6.13 10.64
CA ALA A 125 -4.93 7.10 9.94
C ALA A 125 -4.18 7.78 8.78
N ARG A 126 -2.88 8.08 8.94
CA ARG A 126 -2.03 8.59 7.85
C ARG A 126 -1.94 7.58 6.71
N LEU A 127 -1.63 6.32 7.01
CA LEU A 127 -1.50 5.26 6.02
C LEU A 127 -2.80 5.04 5.22
N VAL A 128 -3.95 5.04 5.90
CA VAL A 128 -5.26 4.89 5.25
C VAL A 128 -5.58 6.09 4.36
N ARG A 129 -5.30 7.31 4.80
CA ARG A 129 -5.47 8.53 3.97
C ARG A 129 -4.60 8.49 2.72
N ASP A 130 -3.35 8.05 2.85
CA ASP A 130 -2.45 7.90 1.70
C ASP A 130 -2.95 6.81 0.74
N ALA A 131 -3.45 5.69 1.26
CA ALA A 131 -4.07 4.62 0.47
C ALA A 131 -5.32 5.12 -0.26
N GLN A 132 -6.18 5.89 0.41
CA GLN A 132 -7.38 6.50 -0.18
C GLN A 132 -7.00 7.43 -1.33
N LYS A 133 -6.06 8.34 -1.10
CA LYS A 133 -5.58 9.27 -2.15
C LYS A 133 -5.04 8.49 -3.35
N ALA A 134 -4.24 7.45 -3.12
CA ALA A 134 -3.72 6.60 -4.19
C ALA A 134 -4.83 5.87 -4.95
N ALA A 135 -5.84 5.34 -4.25
CA ALA A 135 -6.99 4.67 -4.85
C ALA A 135 -7.81 5.63 -5.71
N SER A 136 -8.09 6.85 -5.21
CA SER A 136 -8.82 7.87 -5.95
C SER A 136 -8.10 8.29 -7.22
N ASN A 137 -6.78 8.49 -7.16
CA ASN A 137 -5.98 8.82 -8.34
C ASN A 137 -6.02 7.69 -9.37
N GLU A 138 -5.87 6.43 -8.95
CA GLU A 138 -5.92 5.28 -9.86
C GLU A 138 -7.29 5.10 -10.51
N LEU A 139 -8.37 5.34 -9.76
CA LEU A 139 -9.72 5.33 -10.31
C LEU A 139 -9.93 6.47 -11.32
N GLN A 140 -9.45 7.68 -11.02
CA GLN A 140 -9.49 8.82 -11.94
C GLN A 140 -8.74 8.52 -13.23
N ASP A 141 -7.54 7.96 -13.15
CA ASP A 141 -6.74 7.58 -14.32
C ASP A 141 -7.43 6.49 -15.16
N ALA A 142 -8.03 5.50 -14.49
CA ALA A 142 -8.79 4.43 -15.15
C ALA A 142 -10.04 4.99 -15.85
N MET A 143 -10.78 5.89 -15.19
CA MET A 143 -11.96 6.55 -15.76
C MET A 143 -11.57 7.47 -16.92
N HIS A 144 -10.53 8.29 -16.77
CA HIS A 144 -10.02 9.14 -17.84
C HIS A 144 -9.63 8.30 -19.07
N THR A 145 -8.90 7.21 -18.86
CA THR A 145 -8.52 6.29 -19.94
C THR A 145 -9.74 5.64 -20.61
N ARG A 146 -10.73 5.23 -19.81
CA ARG A 146 -11.97 4.63 -20.33
C ARG A 146 -12.82 5.64 -21.10
N LEU A 147 -12.97 6.85 -20.57
CA LEU A 147 -13.69 7.95 -21.20
C LEU A 147 -13.02 8.37 -22.50
N MET A 148 -11.70 8.54 -22.54
CA MET A 148 -10.98 8.84 -23.79
C MET A 148 -11.23 7.77 -24.85
N ARG A 149 -11.26 6.49 -24.46
CA ARG A 149 -11.58 5.38 -25.38
C ARG A 149 -13.02 5.40 -25.86
N LEU A 150 -13.98 5.79 -25.02
CA LEU A 150 -15.40 5.87 -25.38
C LEU A 150 -15.75 7.16 -26.13
N SER A 151 -15.07 8.26 -25.84
CA SER A 151 -15.31 9.57 -26.43
C SER A 151 -14.74 9.69 -27.83
N ILE A 152 -13.68 8.93 -28.15
CA ILE A 152 -13.20 8.80 -29.53
C ILE A 152 -14.12 7.78 -30.21
N ASP A 153 -15.17 8.26 -30.85
CA ASP A 153 -15.81 7.48 -31.90
C ASP A 153 -14.80 7.40 -33.05
N ALA A 154 -14.11 6.26 -33.18
CA ALA A 154 -13.10 6.07 -34.22
C ALA A 154 -13.68 6.20 -35.64
N LEU A 155 -15.01 6.23 -35.76
CA LEU A 155 -15.77 6.40 -36.99
C LEU A 155 -16.28 7.83 -37.22
N ASP A 156 -16.12 8.77 -36.27
CA ASP A 156 -16.53 10.17 -36.42
C ASP A 156 -15.32 11.07 -36.77
N PRO A 157 -15.04 11.29 -38.08
CA PRO A 157 -13.94 12.15 -38.52
C PRO A 157 -14.07 13.62 -38.08
N GLU A 158 -15.25 14.04 -37.61
CA GLU A 158 -15.50 15.43 -37.17
C GLU A 158 -15.44 15.59 -35.64
N TYR A 159 -15.07 14.55 -34.89
CA TYR A 159 -15.01 14.61 -33.43
C TYR A 159 -14.24 15.82 -32.91
N GLN A 160 -13.06 16.09 -33.49
CA GLN A 160 -12.21 17.21 -33.08
C GLN A 160 -12.83 18.58 -33.42
N LEU A 161 -13.56 18.69 -34.52
CA LEU A 161 -14.25 19.92 -34.92
C LEU A 161 -15.41 20.26 -33.97
N ARG A 162 -16.18 19.24 -33.55
CA ARG A 162 -17.39 19.43 -32.73
C ARG A 162 -17.17 19.22 -31.23
N ARG A 163 -15.92 19.04 -30.79
CA ARG A 163 -15.57 18.79 -29.39
C ARG A 163 -16.00 19.94 -28.46
N ALA A 164 -15.81 21.19 -28.89
CA ALA A 164 -16.17 22.37 -28.10
C ALA A 164 -17.68 22.41 -27.80
N GLU A 165 -18.52 22.30 -28.83
CA GLU A 165 -19.99 22.29 -28.70
C GLU A 165 -20.50 21.12 -27.85
N ARG A 166 -19.91 19.92 -28.01
CA ARG A 166 -20.31 18.75 -27.18
C ARG A 166 -19.90 18.91 -25.72
N THR A 167 -18.74 19.51 -25.45
CA THR A 167 -18.29 19.78 -24.07
C THR A 167 -19.19 20.82 -23.41
N GLU A 168 -19.61 21.84 -24.16
CA GLU A 168 -20.57 22.85 -23.70
C GLU A 168 -21.95 22.23 -23.39
N MET A 169 -22.47 21.38 -24.27
CA MET A 169 -23.72 20.63 -24.02
C MET A 169 -23.63 19.72 -22.79
N PHE A 170 -22.52 18.99 -22.61
CA PHE A 170 -22.31 18.13 -21.44
C PHE A 170 -22.32 18.94 -20.14
N VAL A 171 -21.69 20.11 -20.12
CA VAL A 171 -21.67 20.99 -18.94
C VAL A 171 -23.05 21.58 -18.66
N LEU A 172 -23.73 22.08 -19.68
CA LEU A 172 -25.00 22.79 -19.52
C LEU A 172 -26.19 21.87 -19.24
N VAL A 173 -26.18 20.65 -19.79
CA VAL A 173 -27.32 19.74 -19.70
C VAL A 173 -27.03 18.61 -18.71
N ASP A 174 -25.99 17.81 -18.97
CA ASP A 174 -25.77 16.56 -18.23
C ASP A 174 -25.26 16.83 -16.80
N LEU A 175 -24.30 17.75 -16.64
CA LEU A 175 -23.78 18.14 -15.33
C LEU A 175 -24.82 18.92 -14.51
N ALA A 176 -25.65 19.74 -15.15
CA ALA A 176 -26.75 20.44 -14.49
C ALA A 176 -27.81 19.46 -13.96
N LEU A 177 -28.19 18.46 -14.78
CA LEU A 177 -29.10 17.38 -14.38
C LEU A 177 -28.53 16.55 -13.22
N LEU A 178 -27.23 16.24 -13.26
CA LEU A 178 -26.57 15.50 -12.19
C LEU A 178 -26.57 16.29 -10.88
N LYS A 179 -26.28 17.59 -10.94
CA LYS A 179 -26.33 18.47 -9.77
C LYS A 179 -27.75 18.53 -9.18
N LEU A 180 -28.76 18.66 -10.02
CA LEU A 180 -30.16 18.71 -9.60
C LEU A 180 -30.57 17.44 -8.86
N LYS A 181 -30.17 16.26 -9.37
CA LYS A 181 -30.37 14.98 -8.66
C LYS A 181 -29.58 14.87 -7.36
N ALA A 182 -28.37 15.42 -7.30
CA ALA A 182 -27.56 15.44 -6.09
C ALA A 182 -28.18 16.36 -5.01
N ASP A 183 -28.72 17.52 -5.42
CA ASP A 183 -29.40 18.47 -4.55
C ASP A 183 -30.74 17.88 -4.02
N GLU A 184 -31.48 17.17 -4.87
CA GLU A 184 -32.66 16.38 -4.46
C GLU A 184 -32.31 15.28 -3.44
N ALA A 185 -31.22 14.55 -3.66
CA ALA A 185 -30.75 13.52 -2.73
C ALA A 185 -30.22 14.11 -1.41
N ALA A 186 -29.71 15.35 -1.43
CA ALA A 186 -29.28 16.09 -0.26
C ALA A 186 -30.44 16.82 0.48
N GLY A 187 -31.68 16.69 0.00
CA GLY A 187 -32.85 17.34 0.60
C GLY A 187 -32.93 18.85 0.38
N GLN A 188 -32.13 19.40 -0.53
CA GLN A 188 -32.19 20.79 -0.97
C GLN A 188 -33.02 20.85 -2.25
N GLY A 189 -34.34 20.75 -2.12
CA GLY A 189 -35.25 21.00 -3.24
C GLY A 189 -35.13 22.45 -3.71
N PRO A 190 -35.37 22.72 -5.01
CA PRO A 190 -35.16 24.05 -5.59
C PRO A 190 -36.05 25.07 -4.87
N GLY A 191 -35.44 26.09 -4.28
CA GLY A 191 -36.16 27.24 -3.75
C GLY A 191 -36.80 28.00 -4.91
N ASP A 192 -38.13 28.12 -4.86
CA ASP A 192 -38.95 28.91 -5.79
C ASP A 192 -38.36 30.30 -6.02
N TYR A 193 -38.00 30.60 -7.28
CA TYR A 193 -38.07 31.93 -7.89
C TYR A 193 -38.36 31.78 -9.39
#